data_AF-A0A9P5TZ69-F1
#
_entry.id   AF-A0A9P5TZ69-F1
#
_cell.length_a   1.000
_cell.length_b   1.000
_cell.length_c   1.000
_cell.angle_alpha   90.00
_cell.angle_beta   90.00
_cell.angle_gamma   90.00
#
_symmetry.space_group_name_H-M   'P 1'
#
loop_
_entity.id
_entity.type
_entity.pdbx_description
1 polymer ?
#
loop_
_entity_poly.entity_id
_entity_poly.type
_entity_poly.pdbx_seq_one_letter_code
_entity_poly.pdbx_strand_id
1 'polypeptide(L)'
;MVDIVSIVVAVVALLGTVAQAVLAGWFEMHSEEKKRLESLRATFSKYHDPLHLAASDLSMQITKIIHNDSTSSATWSDQVRMYNIMHTSFVFAQFFAWANILRRDTEFLRPRTKSGSAGTDIIVLLARIRSVLRSGFTEQFLIATGIQSAIGEIATAPESPDGKGQLRCIGFATFCEKWRREADFKDWFDPVVLGLEAMAGSDVLTNEDRARPNGRLRLWIIQHLLSDLIDILDPELAHNYTKVHYDGKLKNCMCRRCAPGLRDGDDEFIVELEWVKDSSKMTHEVLMQESSLLFSGTVTKGSESDPDKGLQSTDVNVNI
;
A
#
# COMPACT_ATOMS: atom_id res chain seq x y z
N MET A 1 -22.17 -72.74 7.71
CA MET A 1 -22.40 -71.95 6.48
C MET A 1 -22.69 -70.47 6.78
N VAL A 2 -23.23 -70.14 7.98
CA VAL A 2 -23.57 -68.76 8.39
C VAL A 2 -22.33 -67.88 8.68
N ASP A 3 -21.26 -68.45 9.24
CA ASP A 3 -20.06 -67.67 9.63
C ASP A 3 -19.30 -67.06 8.43
N ILE A 4 -19.27 -67.77 7.31
CA ILE A 4 -18.59 -67.32 6.09
C ILE A 4 -19.30 -66.08 5.52
N VAL A 5 -20.63 -66.06 5.55
CA VAL A 5 -21.43 -64.93 5.07
C VAL A 5 -21.19 -63.70 5.93
N SER A 6 -21.12 -63.85 7.25
CA SER A 6 -20.87 -62.74 8.17
C SER A 6 -19.49 -62.10 7.96
N ILE A 7 -18.45 -62.90 7.70
CA ILE A 7 -17.10 -62.40 7.43
C ILE A 7 -17.05 -61.62 6.12
N VAL A 8 -17.68 -62.14 5.06
CA VAL A 8 -17.73 -61.46 3.75
C VAL A 8 -18.46 -60.12 3.86
N VAL A 9 -19.60 -60.06 4.56
CA VAL A 9 -20.34 -58.81 4.76
C VAL A 9 -19.52 -57.80 5.55
N ALA A 10 -18.81 -58.22 6.60
CA ALA A 10 -17.95 -57.33 7.40
C ALA A 10 -16.79 -56.74 6.58
N VAL A 11 -16.15 -57.53 5.72
CA VAL A 11 -15.06 -57.06 4.85
C VAL A 11 -15.57 -56.06 3.81
N VAL A 12 -16.71 -56.33 3.18
CA VAL A 12 -17.31 -55.40 2.21
C VAL A 12 -17.72 -54.09 2.89
N ALA A 13 -18.29 -54.15 4.10
CA ALA A 13 -18.63 -52.97 4.88
C ALA A 13 -17.38 -52.13 5.21
N LEU A 14 -16.30 -52.77 5.65
CA LEU A 14 -15.03 -52.11 5.95
C LEU A 14 -14.46 -51.40 4.70
N LEU A 15 -14.42 -52.08 3.56
CA LEU A 15 -13.94 -51.50 2.30
C LEU A 15 -14.80 -50.31 1.86
N GLY A 16 -16.12 -50.38 2.04
CA GLY A 16 -17.04 -49.27 1.79
C GLY A 16 -16.69 -48.03 2.61
N THR A 17 -16.45 -48.19 3.92
CA THR A 17 -16.10 -47.07 4.81
C THR A 17 -14.76 -46.43 4.45
N VAL A 18 -13.74 -47.23 4.10
CA VAL A 18 -12.42 -46.71 3.69
C VAL A 18 -12.53 -45.93 2.39
N ALA A 19 -13.26 -46.46 1.39
CA ALA A 19 -13.48 -45.77 0.13
C ALA A 19 -14.23 -44.44 0.31
N GLN A 20 -15.26 -44.42 1.17
CA GLN A 20 -16.00 -43.20 1.51
C GLN A 20 -15.10 -42.16 2.18
N ALA A 21 -14.25 -42.56 3.13
CA ALA A 21 -13.32 -41.65 3.81
C ALA A 21 -12.30 -41.03 2.83
N VAL A 22 -11.75 -41.83 1.91
CA VAL A 22 -10.80 -41.35 0.89
C VAL A 22 -11.47 -40.38 -0.07
N LEU A 23 -12.67 -40.69 -0.55
CA LEU A 23 -13.43 -39.79 -1.43
C LEU A 23 -13.81 -38.49 -0.72
N ALA A 24 -14.28 -38.58 0.54
CA ALA A 24 -14.61 -37.41 1.33
C ALA A 24 -13.39 -36.50 1.54
N GLY A 25 -12.24 -37.07 1.93
CA GLY A 25 -11.00 -36.30 2.09
C GLY A 25 -10.50 -35.67 0.79
N TRP A 26 -10.65 -36.37 -0.35
CA TRP A 26 -10.30 -35.82 -1.66
C TRP A 26 -11.22 -34.67 -2.08
N PHE A 27 -12.53 -34.82 -1.89
CA PHE A 27 -13.50 -33.76 -2.17
C PHE A 27 -13.34 -32.56 -1.23
N GLU A 28 -13.06 -32.78 0.05
CA GLU A 28 -12.83 -31.71 1.02
C GLU A 28 -11.62 -30.87 0.63
N MET A 29 -10.49 -31.53 0.34
CA MET A 29 -9.26 -30.87 -0.11
C MET A 29 -9.46 -30.07 -1.42
N HIS A 30 -10.19 -30.61 -2.41
CA HIS A 30 -10.48 -29.88 -3.64
C HIS A 30 -11.56 -28.79 -3.49
N SER A 31 -12.50 -28.95 -2.55
CA SER A 31 -13.53 -27.94 -2.31
C SER A 31 -12.96 -26.72 -1.58
N GLU A 32 -12.02 -26.93 -0.65
CA GLU A 32 -11.36 -25.84 0.06
C GLU A 32 -10.59 -24.92 -0.87
N GLU A 33 -9.86 -25.48 -1.85
CA GLU A 33 -9.12 -24.68 -2.81
C GLU A 33 -10.06 -23.80 -3.65
N LYS A 34 -11.20 -24.35 -4.10
CA LYS A 34 -12.22 -23.58 -4.83
C LYS A 34 -12.85 -22.49 -3.97
N LYS A 35 -13.26 -22.80 -2.74
CA LYS A 35 -13.84 -21.83 -1.79
C LYS A 35 -12.86 -20.68 -1.51
N ARG A 36 -11.57 -20.98 -1.37
CA ARG A 36 -10.52 -19.96 -1.15
C ARG A 36 -10.32 -19.08 -2.39
N LEU A 37 -10.33 -19.65 -3.59
CA LEU A 37 -10.26 -18.88 -4.85
C LEU A 37 -11.50 -18.00 -5.04
N GLU A 38 -12.68 -18.48 -4.66
CA GLU A 38 -13.92 -17.70 -4.69
C GLU A 38 -13.89 -16.55 -3.66
N SER A 39 -13.40 -16.79 -2.44
CA SER A 39 -13.25 -15.73 -1.44
C SER A 39 -12.22 -14.68 -1.87
N LEU A 40 -11.13 -15.10 -2.53
CA LEU A 40 -10.16 -14.19 -3.13
C LEU A 40 -10.82 -13.34 -4.20
N ARG A 41 -11.51 -13.94 -5.17
CA ARG A 41 -12.21 -13.20 -6.23
C ARG A 41 -13.24 -12.23 -5.69
N ALA A 42 -14.00 -12.63 -4.66
CA ALA A 42 -14.97 -11.74 -4.02
C ALA A 42 -14.29 -10.55 -3.33
N THR A 43 -13.15 -10.78 -2.67
CA THR A 43 -12.34 -9.73 -2.04
C THR A 43 -11.74 -8.80 -3.10
N PHE A 44 -11.19 -9.36 -4.18
CA PHE A 44 -10.65 -8.57 -5.30
C PHE A 44 -11.74 -7.75 -5.98
N SER A 45 -12.93 -8.32 -6.24
CA SER A 45 -14.07 -7.60 -6.82
C SER A 45 -14.48 -6.39 -5.98
N LYS A 46 -14.31 -6.45 -4.66
CA LYS A 46 -14.65 -5.35 -3.75
C LYS A 46 -13.66 -4.19 -3.83
N TYR A 47 -12.38 -4.47 -4.00
CA TYR A 47 -11.32 -3.45 -4.06
C TYR A 47 -10.90 -3.08 -5.47
N HIS A 48 -11.47 -3.77 -6.45
CA HIS A 48 -11.25 -3.59 -7.87
C HIS A 48 -11.45 -2.13 -8.30
N ASP A 49 -12.68 -1.62 -8.20
CA ASP A 49 -13.04 -0.29 -8.68
C ASP A 49 -12.30 0.82 -7.92
N PRO A 50 -12.19 0.77 -6.57
CA PRO A 50 -11.45 1.78 -5.84
C PRO A 50 -9.96 1.83 -6.19
N LEU A 51 -9.31 0.67 -6.39
CA LEU A 51 -7.91 0.61 -6.80
C LEU A 51 -7.73 1.12 -8.24
N HIS A 52 -8.64 0.76 -9.13
CA HIS A 52 -8.64 1.24 -10.52
C HIS A 52 -8.73 2.77 -10.59
N LEU A 53 -9.66 3.37 -9.83
CA LEU A 53 -9.82 4.82 -9.74
C LEU A 53 -8.54 5.48 -9.20
N ALA A 54 -7.99 4.98 -8.09
CA ALA A 54 -6.78 5.55 -7.50
C ALA A 54 -5.54 5.41 -8.41
N ALA A 55 -5.40 4.30 -9.12
CA ALA A 55 -4.33 4.11 -10.10
C ALA A 55 -4.49 5.07 -11.30
N SER A 56 -5.72 5.28 -11.77
CA SER A 56 -6.04 6.20 -12.87
C SER A 56 -5.75 7.66 -12.48
N ASP A 57 -6.16 8.07 -11.29
CA ASP A 57 -5.91 9.42 -10.77
C ASP A 57 -4.40 9.68 -10.61
N LEU A 58 -3.65 8.70 -10.07
CA LEU A 58 -2.20 8.80 -9.94
C LEU A 58 -1.50 8.84 -11.29
N SER A 59 -1.91 7.99 -12.24
CA SER A 59 -1.37 7.97 -13.60
C SER A 59 -1.59 9.33 -14.29
N MET A 60 -2.80 9.89 -14.20
CA MET A 60 -3.11 11.21 -14.76
C MET A 60 -2.31 12.32 -14.08
N GLN A 61 -2.19 12.29 -12.74
CA GLN A 61 -1.44 13.28 -11.99
C GLN A 61 0.05 13.25 -12.36
N ILE A 62 0.63 12.06 -12.48
CA ILE A 62 2.01 11.88 -12.93
C ILE A 62 2.20 12.41 -14.35
N THR A 63 1.29 12.10 -15.28
CA THR A 63 1.34 12.64 -16.65
C THR A 63 1.32 14.16 -16.66
N LYS A 64 0.46 14.80 -15.85
CA LYS A 64 0.44 16.27 -15.70
C LYS A 64 1.79 16.80 -15.22
N ILE A 65 2.37 16.17 -14.21
CA ILE A 65 3.67 16.56 -13.64
C ILE A 65 4.80 16.43 -14.67
N ILE A 66 4.81 15.35 -15.46
CA ILE A 66 5.81 15.10 -16.49
C ILE A 66 5.71 16.12 -17.64
N HIS A 67 4.49 16.46 -18.07
CA HIS A 67 4.27 17.31 -19.25
C HIS A 67 4.23 18.82 -18.96
N ASN A 68 3.93 19.24 -17.72
CA ASN A 68 3.83 20.66 -17.36
C ASN A 68 5.20 21.37 -17.20
N ASP A 69 6.26 20.82 -17.79
CA ASP A 69 7.67 21.20 -17.65
C ASP A 69 8.10 22.47 -18.42
N SER A 70 7.24 23.46 -18.69
CA SER A 70 7.77 24.60 -19.45
C SER A 70 7.10 25.95 -19.33
N THR A 71 5.95 26.08 -18.65
CA THR A 71 5.18 27.32 -18.83
C THR A 71 4.62 28.01 -17.60
N SER A 72 4.67 27.46 -16.37
CA SER A 72 3.92 28.17 -15.31
C SER A 72 4.29 27.99 -13.84
N SER A 73 5.30 27.21 -13.44
CA SER A 73 5.67 27.11 -12.02
C SER A 73 6.00 28.49 -11.40
N ALA A 74 6.76 29.32 -12.12
CA ALA A 74 7.10 30.69 -11.71
C ALA A 74 5.93 31.68 -11.77
N THR A 75 4.81 31.32 -12.41
CA THR A 75 3.65 32.19 -12.64
C THR A 75 2.44 31.81 -11.79
N TRP A 76 2.50 30.69 -11.06
CA TRP A 76 1.43 30.29 -10.17
C TRP A 76 1.42 31.18 -8.93
N SER A 77 0.21 31.57 -8.49
CA SER A 77 0.06 32.12 -7.15
C SER A 77 0.44 31.05 -6.11
N ASP A 78 0.92 31.49 -4.95
CA ASP A 78 1.27 30.59 -3.84
C ASP A 78 0.11 29.64 -3.48
N GLN A 79 -1.13 30.09 -3.66
CA GLN A 79 -2.33 29.29 -3.44
C GLN A 79 -2.47 28.13 -4.43
N VAL A 80 -2.22 28.36 -5.73
CA VAL A 80 -2.26 27.32 -6.76
C VAL A 80 -1.13 26.32 -6.56
N ARG A 81 0.06 26.80 -6.20
CA ARG A 81 1.21 25.96 -5.86
C ARG A 81 0.90 25.03 -4.68
N MET A 82 0.38 25.58 -3.58
CA MET A 82 -0.01 24.81 -2.39
C MET A 82 -1.10 23.78 -2.72
N TYR A 83 -2.11 24.17 -3.51
CA TYR A 83 -3.15 23.25 -3.97
C TYR A 83 -2.55 22.08 -4.75
N ASN A 84 -1.65 22.34 -5.71
CA ASN A 84 -1.03 21.28 -6.51
C ASN A 84 -0.18 20.32 -5.68
N ILE A 85 0.54 20.83 -4.67
CA ILE A 85 1.29 20.00 -3.72
C ILE A 85 0.35 19.12 -2.91
N MET A 86 -0.69 19.70 -2.30
CA MET A 86 -1.66 18.94 -1.49
C MET A 86 -2.43 17.91 -2.33
N HIS A 87 -2.90 18.29 -3.52
CA HIS A 87 -3.62 17.39 -4.40
C HIS A 87 -2.75 16.24 -4.88
N THR A 88 -1.49 16.51 -5.28
CA THR A 88 -0.56 15.45 -5.68
C THR A 88 -0.30 14.49 -4.51
N SER A 89 -0.01 15.03 -3.34
CA SER A 89 0.24 14.24 -2.12
C SER A 89 -0.98 13.38 -1.76
N PHE A 90 -2.19 13.92 -1.90
CA PHE A 90 -3.43 13.18 -1.71
C PHE A 90 -3.59 12.01 -2.69
N VAL A 91 -3.29 12.21 -3.97
CA VAL A 91 -3.43 11.14 -4.96
C VAL A 91 -2.42 10.01 -4.71
N PHE A 92 -1.20 10.33 -4.26
CA PHE A 92 -0.26 9.32 -3.76
C PHE A 92 -0.82 8.60 -2.52
N ALA A 93 -1.38 9.36 -1.56
CA ALA A 93 -2.01 8.82 -0.36
C ALA A 93 -3.14 7.84 -0.69
N GLN A 94 -4.00 8.20 -1.64
CA GLN A 94 -5.13 7.40 -2.08
C GLN A 94 -4.68 6.09 -2.70
N PHE A 95 -3.69 6.12 -3.58
CA PHE A 95 -3.12 4.91 -4.16
C PHE A 95 -2.51 4.00 -3.08
N PHE A 96 -1.69 4.54 -2.18
CA PHE A 96 -1.07 3.76 -1.12
C PHE A 96 -2.08 3.22 -0.10
N ALA A 97 -3.15 3.96 0.19
CA ALA A 97 -4.24 3.49 1.06
C ALA A 97 -4.90 2.24 0.45
N TRP A 98 -5.30 2.28 -0.82
CA TRP A 98 -5.92 1.12 -1.46
C TRP A 98 -4.95 -0.05 -1.64
N ALA A 99 -3.69 0.21 -1.96
CA ALA A 99 -2.67 -0.83 -1.99
C ALA A 99 -2.46 -1.47 -0.60
N ASN A 100 -2.51 -0.67 0.47
CA ASN A 100 -2.39 -1.14 1.84
C ASN A 100 -3.61 -1.96 2.30
N ILE A 101 -4.82 -1.49 2.00
CA ILE A 101 -6.07 -2.21 2.28
C ILE A 101 -6.07 -3.56 1.55
N LEU A 102 -5.73 -3.56 0.26
CA LEU A 102 -5.64 -4.80 -0.51
C LEU A 102 -4.59 -5.74 0.07
N ARG A 103 -3.42 -5.23 0.46
CA ARG A 103 -2.36 -6.02 1.09
C ARG A 103 -2.84 -6.66 2.39
N ARG A 104 -3.45 -5.87 3.28
CA ARG A 104 -3.96 -6.33 4.57
C ARG A 104 -4.97 -7.47 4.40
N ASP A 105 -5.88 -7.35 3.44
CA ASP A 105 -6.91 -8.36 3.22
C ASP A 105 -6.40 -9.59 2.44
N THR A 106 -5.38 -9.43 1.59
CA THR A 106 -4.78 -10.54 0.83
C THR A 106 -3.73 -11.33 1.62
N GLU A 107 -3.07 -10.74 2.61
CA GLU A 107 -2.14 -11.45 3.51
C GLU A 107 -2.85 -12.60 4.27
N PHE A 108 -4.12 -12.40 4.64
CA PHE A 108 -4.95 -13.46 5.23
C PHE A 108 -5.35 -14.55 4.23
N LEU A 109 -5.29 -14.27 2.93
CA LEU A 109 -5.80 -15.14 1.89
C LEU A 109 -4.70 -15.89 1.11
N ARG A 110 -3.45 -15.90 1.61
CA ARG A 110 -2.26 -16.52 0.99
C ARG A 110 -2.63 -17.72 0.10
N PRO A 111 -2.72 -17.51 -1.22
CA PRO A 111 -2.97 -18.60 -2.12
C PRO A 111 -1.62 -19.20 -2.52
N ARG A 112 -1.56 -20.52 -2.67
CA ARG A 112 -0.68 -21.14 -3.66
C ARG A 112 -1.23 -20.83 -5.05
N THR A 113 -1.37 -19.55 -5.38
CA THR A 113 -1.96 -19.11 -6.65
C THR A 113 -1.04 -19.54 -7.76
N LYS A 114 -1.61 -20.14 -8.80
CA LYS A 114 -0.86 -20.45 -10.02
C LYS A 114 -0.34 -19.12 -10.59
N SER A 115 0.93 -19.12 -11.00
CA SER A 115 1.52 -18.01 -11.74
C SER A 115 0.64 -17.67 -12.96
N GLY A 116 0.43 -16.38 -13.24
CA GLY A 116 -0.38 -15.89 -14.36
C GLY A 116 -1.88 -15.71 -14.08
N SER A 117 -2.31 -15.64 -12.82
CA SER A 117 -3.68 -15.20 -12.50
C SER A 117 -3.76 -13.68 -12.34
N ALA A 118 -4.85 -13.03 -12.75
CA ALA A 118 -4.99 -11.57 -12.67
C ALA A 118 -4.71 -10.99 -11.27
N GLY A 119 -5.12 -11.70 -10.20
CA GLY A 119 -4.82 -11.28 -8.82
C GLY A 119 -3.32 -11.36 -8.49
N THR A 120 -2.61 -12.37 -9.01
CA THR A 120 -1.14 -12.47 -8.90
C THR A 120 -0.47 -11.32 -9.63
N ASP A 121 -0.91 -11.03 -10.86
CA ASP A 121 -0.32 -9.98 -11.69
C ASP A 121 -0.52 -8.59 -11.06
N ILE A 122 -1.69 -8.33 -10.44
CA ILE A 122 -1.94 -7.10 -9.67
C ILE A 122 -0.94 -6.97 -8.52
N ILE A 123 -0.74 -8.02 -7.73
CA ILE A 123 0.20 -8.00 -6.59
C ILE A 123 1.64 -7.76 -7.09
N VAL A 124 2.05 -8.41 -8.18
CA VAL A 124 3.36 -8.24 -8.80
C VAL A 124 3.54 -6.80 -9.29
N LEU A 125 2.56 -6.22 -9.97
CA LEU A 125 2.62 -4.82 -10.44
C LEU A 125 2.68 -3.83 -9.28
N LEU A 126 1.88 -4.02 -8.23
CA LEU A 126 1.96 -3.18 -7.02
C LEU A 126 3.34 -3.26 -6.39
N ALA A 127 3.94 -4.45 -6.30
CA ALA A 127 5.31 -4.62 -5.79
C ALA A 127 6.34 -3.93 -6.70
N ARG A 128 6.21 -4.03 -8.03
CA ARG A 128 7.07 -3.34 -9.01
C ARG A 128 6.97 -1.81 -8.86
N ILE A 129 5.77 -1.25 -8.76
CA ILE A 129 5.56 0.20 -8.54
C ILE A 129 6.26 0.67 -7.26
N ARG A 130 6.04 -0.05 -6.15
CA ARG A 130 6.70 0.24 -4.86
C ARG A 130 8.23 0.14 -4.96
N SER A 131 8.73 -0.83 -5.72
CA SER A 131 10.16 -1.03 -5.97
C SER A 131 10.78 0.13 -6.75
N VAL A 132 10.10 0.64 -7.78
CA VAL A 132 10.57 1.80 -8.56
C VAL A 132 10.58 3.07 -7.70
N LEU A 133 9.61 3.24 -6.81
CA LEU A 133 9.55 4.37 -5.88
C LEU A 133 10.66 4.37 -4.82
N ARG A 134 11.11 3.19 -4.35
CA ARG A 134 12.20 3.09 -3.37
C ARG A 134 13.61 3.06 -3.97
N SER A 135 13.74 2.83 -5.29
CA SER A 135 15.02 2.56 -5.92
C SER A 135 15.45 3.69 -6.87
N GLY A 136 16.74 3.75 -7.16
CA GLY A 136 17.36 4.71 -8.07
C GLY A 136 18.30 5.70 -7.38
N PHE A 137 19.04 6.43 -8.19
CA PHE A 137 20.17 7.28 -7.76
C PHE A 137 19.79 8.72 -7.44
N THR A 138 18.50 9.08 -7.46
CA THR A 138 18.04 10.45 -7.16
C THR A 138 16.96 10.50 -6.10
N GLU A 139 17.02 11.57 -5.31
CA GLU A 139 16.15 11.84 -4.17
C GLU A 139 14.72 12.25 -4.58
N GLN A 140 14.54 12.79 -5.80
CA GLN A 140 13.23 13.26 -6.29
C GLN A 140 12.19 12.15 -6.41
N PHE A 141 11.14 12.12 -5.58
CA PHE A 141 10.18 11.00 -5.50
C PHE A 141 10.82 9.67 -5.06
N LEU A 142 11.93 9.70 -4.32
CA LEU A 142 12.47 8.52 -3.65
C LEU A 142 11.66 8.29 -2.37
N ILE A 143 10.67 7.41 -2.43
CA ILE A 143 9.81 7.10 -1.29
C ILE A 143 10.26 5.76 -0.71
N ALA A 144 10.91 5.78 0.46
CA ALA A 144 11.36 4.57 1.14
C ALA A 144 10.18 3.66 1.51
N THR A 145 10.41 2.34 1.60
CA THR A 145 9.36 1.35 1.88
C THR A 145 8.55 1.66 3.14
N GLY A 146 9.21 2.08 4.23
CA GLY A 146 8.55 2.47 5.47
C GLY A 146 7.62 3.66 5.29
N ILE A 147 8.06 4.68 4.54
CA ILE A 147 7.25 5.87 4.21
C ILE A 147 6.04 5.48 3.36
N GLN A 148 6.23 4.63 2.35
CA GLN A 148 5.11 4.14 1.52
C GLN A 148 4.05 3.39 2.35
N SER A 149 4.47 2.61 3.35
CA SER A 149 3.55 1.92 4.26
C SER A 149 2.86 2.90 5.20
N ALA A 150 3.62 3.82 5.82
CA ALA A 150 3.08 4.86 6.70
C ALA A 150 2.04 5.73 5.98
N ILE A 151 2.32 6.20 4.77
CA ILE A 151 1.36 6.95 3.94
C ILE A 151 0.07 6.13 3.75
N GLY A 152 0.19 4.85 3.41
CA GLY A 152 -0.97 3.97 3.22
C GLY A 152 -1.78 3.75 4.49
N GLU A 153 -1.11 3.64 5.65
CA GLU A 153 -1.75 3.48 6.95
C GLU A 153 -2.48 4.75 7.40
N ILE A 154 -1.80 5.91 7.38
CA ILE A 154 -2.39 7.19 7.83
C ILE A 154 -3.49 7.70 6.90
N ALA A 155 -3.47 7.28 5.63
CA ALA A 155 -4.50 7.60 4.65
C ALA A 155 -5.69 6.61 4.68
N THR A 156 -5.63 5.58 5.52
CA THR A 156 -6.70 4.60 5.68
C THR A 156 -7.50 4.87 6.95
N ALA A 157 -8.83 4.89 6.83
CA ALA A 157 -9.74 4.99 7.97
C ALA A 157 -10.87 3.95 7.87
N PRO A 158 -11.40 3.47 9.00
CA PRO A 158 -12.62 2.68 9.00
C PRO A 158 -13.81 3.55 8.57
N GLU A 159 -14.74 2.97 7.81
CA GLU A 159 -15.97 3.67 7.38
C GLU A 159 -16.86 4.09 8.56
N SER A 160 -16.83 3.35 9.67
CA SER A 160 -17.59 3.65 10.89
C SER A 160 -16.66 4.06 12.04
N PRO A 161 -17.04 5.06 12.87
CA PRO A 161 -16.32 5.44 14.08
C PRO A 161 -16.13 4.29 15.08
N ASP A 162 -17.03 3.30 15.05
CA ASP A 162 -17.00 2.14 15.96
C ASP A 162 -15.87 1.14 15.62
N GLY A 163 -15.05 1.43 14.61
CA GLY A 163 -14.01 0.52 14.11
C GLY A 163 -14.55 -0.72 13.39
N LYS A 164 -15.88 -0.91 13.40
CA LYS A 164 -16.59 -1.97 12.70
C LYS A 164 -17.03 -1.45 11.34
N GLY A 165 -16.20 -1.65 10.33
CA GLY A 165 -16.52 -1.19 8.98
C GLY A 165 -15.48 -1.61 7.96
N GLN A 166 -15.80 -1.36 6.68
CA GLN A 166 -14.81 -1.54 5.63
C GLN A 166 -13.76 -0.44 5.74
N LEU A 167 -12.50 -0.80 5.51
CA LEU A 167 -11.44 0.19 5.40
C LEU A 167 -11.62 0.97 4.09
N ARG A 168 -11.41 2.28 4.15
CA ARG A 168 -11.44 3.17 3.00
C ARG A 168 -10.31 4.18 3.09
N CYS A 169 -9.90 4.72 1.94
CA CYS A 169 -9.10 5.92 1.91
C CYS A 169 -9.87 7.10 2.51
N ILE A 170 -9.19 7.96 3.29
CA ILE A 170 -9.76 9.23 3.74
C ILE A 170 -10.10 10.13 2.55
N GLY A 171 -11.12 10.97 2.70
CA GLY A 171 -11.50 11.95 1.67
C GLY A 171 -10.51 13.11 1.57
N PHE A 172 -10.49 13.79 0.42
CA PHE A 172 -9.58 14.93 0.18
C PHE A 172 -9.77 16.08 1.19
N ALA A 173 -11.01 16.35 1.61
CA ALA A 173 -11.29 17.39 2.61
C ALA A 173 -10.62 17.07 3.97
N THR A 174 -10.76 15.83 4.43
CA THR A 174 -10.11 15.33 5.65
C THR A 174 -8.59 15.35 5.51
N PHE A 175 -8.06 14.96 4.35
CA PHE A 175 -6.64 15.08 4.05
C PHE A 175 -6.14 16.52 4.17
N CYS A 176 -6.86 17.48 3.58
CA CYS A 176 -6.51 18.91 3.65
C CYS A 176 -6.60 19.48 5.07
N GLU A 177 -7.50 18.95 5.90
CA GLU A 177 -7.58 19.33 7.31
C GLU A 177 -6.37 18.81 8.10
N LYS A 178 -6.04 17.52 7.96
CA LYS A 178 -4.84 16.91 8.56
C LYS A 178 -3.58 17.62 8.12
N TRP A 179 -3.40 17.84 6.82
CA TRP A 179 -2.26 18.55 6.24
C TRP A 179 -2.02 19.94 6.86
N ARG A 180 -3.09 20.67 7.21
CA ARG A 180 -3.00 22.02 7.77
C ARG A 180 -2.76 22.03 9.28
N ARG A 181 -3.20 20.99 9.99
CA ARG A 181 -3.20 20.95 11.47
C ARG A 181 -2.08 20.12 12.07
N GLU A 182 -1.69 19.05 11.39
CA GLU A 182 -0.76 18.04 11.88
C GLU A 182 0.56 18.17 11.10
N ALA A 183 1.60 18.74 11.72
CA ALA A 183 2.91 18.87 11.08
C ALA A 183 3.49 17.49 10.72
N ASP A 184 3.47 16.56 11.67
CA ASP A 184 3.96 15.19 11.49
C ASP A 184 3.24 14.44 10.36
N PHE A 185 1.98 14.78 10.06
CA PHE A 185 1.25 14.19 8.92
C PHE A 185 1.86 14.62 7.58
N LYS A 186 2.29 15.88 7.49
CA LYS A 186 2.88 16.46 6.28
C LYS A 186 4.25 15.86 5.98
N ASP A 187 5.05 15.60 7.01
CA ASP A 187 6.43 15.11 6.87
C ASP A 187 6.50 13.76 6.12
N TRP A 188 5.47 12.91 6.24
CA TRP A 188 5.36 11.67 5.47
C TRP A 188 5.34 11.89 3.95
N PHE A 189 4.93 13.08 3.50
CA PHE A 189 4.83 13.44 2.08
C PHE A 189 6.02 14.25 1.57
N ASP A 190 7.03 14.53 2.40
CA ASP A 190 8.22 15.28 2.01
C ASP A 190 8.90 14.75 0.74
N PRO A 191 9.03 13.43 0.50
CA PRO A 191 9.60 12.93 -0.76
C PRO A 191 8.82 13.36 -2.02
N VAL A 192 7.49 13.52 -1.89
CA VAL A 192 6.62 14.02 -2.97
C VAL A 192 6.77 15.52 -3.12
N VAL A 193 6.77 16.26 -2.00
CA VAL A 193 6.95 17.72 -1.98
C VAL A 193 8.30 18.11 -2.59
N LEU A 194 9.39 17.53 -2.10
CA LEU A 194 10.75 17.74 -2.61
C LEU A 194 10.88 17.36 -4.09
N GLY A 195 10.22 16.26 -4.50
CA GLY A 195 10.17 15.85 -5.90
C GLY A 195 9.50 16.89 -6.79
N LEU A 196 8.37 17.43 -6.37
CA LEU A 196 7.65 18.49 -7.08
C LEU A 196 8.44 19.80 -7.13
N GLU A 197 9.02 20.22 -6.01
CA GLU A 197 9.81 21.44 -5.92
C GLU A 197 11.07 21.38 -6.78
N ALA A 198 11.75 20.23 -6.79
CA ALA A 198 12.94 20.04 -7.62
C ALA A 198 12.63 20.09 -9.13
N MET A 199 11.45 19.63 -9.56
CA MET A 199 11.01 19.76 -10.96
C MET A 199 10.50 21.16 -11.29
N ALA A 200 9.91 21.85 -10.32
CA ALA A 200 9.49 23.24 -10.46
C ALA A 200 10.67 24.22 -10.58
N GLY A 201 11.82 23.90 -9.96
CA GLY A 201 13.04 24.72 -10.00
C GLY A 201 13.96 24.46 -11.19
N SER A 202 13.73 23.40 -11.98
CA SER A 202 14.60 23.03 -13.10
C SER A 202 14.47 23.90 -14.36
N ASP A 203 13.56 24.88 -14.37
CA ASP A 203 13.40 25.86 -15.47
C ASP A 203 14.66 26.72 -15.73
N VAL A 204 15.61 26.77 -14.78
CA VAL A 204 16.83 27.60 -14.86
C VAL A 204 18.08 26.78 -15.24
N LEU A 205 17.93 25.49 -15.51
CA LEU A 205 19.08 24.60 -15.69
C LEU A 205 19.61 24.59 -17.14
N THR A 206 20.93 24.69 -17.26
CA THR A 206 21.67 24.72 -18.53
C THR A 206 21.57 23.38 -19.28
N ASN A 207 21.91 23.34 -20.57
CA ASN A 207 21.86 22.12 -21.39
C ASN A 207 22.66 20.94 -20.81
N GLU A 208 23.62 21.16 -19.91
CA GLU A 208 24.41 20.10 -19.26
C GLU A 208 23.68 19.44 -18.08
N ASP A 209 22.80 20.17 -17.38
CA ASP A 209 21.98 19.65 -16.27
C ASP A 209 20.76 18.84 -16.74
N ARG A 210 20.34 19.04 -18.01
CA ARG A 210 19.34 18.18 -18.69
C ARG A 210 19.78 16.72 -18.79
N ALA A 211 21.06 16.42 -18.56
CA ALA A 211 21.59 15.06 -18.51
C ALA A 211 21.25 14.29 -17.21
N ARG A 212 20.60 14.91 -16.22
CA ARG A 212 20.11 14.23 -15.00
C ARG A 212 18.57 14.21 -14.88
N PRO A 213 17.82 13.61 -15.82
CA PRO A 213 16.35 13.56 -15.76
C PRO A 213 15.84 12.38 -14.92
N ASN A 214 16.46 12.08 -13.78
CA ASN A 214 16.23 10.80 -13.11
C ASN A 214 14.88 10.73 -12.36
N GLY A 215 14.43 11.83 -11.76
CA GLY A 215 13.10 11.89 -11.12
C GLY A 215 11.97 11.73 -12.15
N ARG A 216 12.09 12.37 -13.31
CA ARG A 216 11.12 12.21 -14.41
C ARG A 216 11.13 10.82 -15.01
N LEU A 217 12.31 10.22 -15.19
CA LEU A 217 12.40 8.84 -15.64
C LEU A 217 11.69 7.88 -14.67
N ARG A 218 11.86 8.08 -13.35
CA ARG A 218 11.13 7.32 -12.32
C ARG A 218 9.61 7.49 -12.49
N LEU A 219 9.13 8.72 -12.61
CA LEU A 219 7.71 9.00 -12.81
C LEU A 219 7.17 8.38 -14.10
N TRP A 220 7.93 8.43 -15.19
CA TRP A 220 7.60 7.76 -16.45
C TRP A 220 7.45 6.24 -16.30
N ILE A 221 8.40 5.58 -15.61
CA ILE A 221 8.33 4.15 -15.35
C ILE A 221 7.10 3.82 -14.50
N ILE A 222 6.81 4.62 -13.47
CA ILE A 222 5.62 4.46 -12.63
C ILE A 222 4.35 4.61 -13.46
N GLN A 223 4.28 5.60 -14.35
CA GLN A 223 3.13 5.82 -15.23
C GLN A 223 2.89 4.58 -16.12
N HIS A 224 3.96 4.01 -16.70
CA HIS A 224 3.84 2.78 -17.48
C HIS A 224 3.32 1.61 -16.66
N LEU A 225 3.83 1.40 -15.44
CA LEU A 225 3.39 0.33 -14.55
C LEU A 225 1.95 0.54 -14.04
N LEU A 226 1.55 1.78 -13.78
CA LEU A 226 0.18 2.13 -13.42
C LEU A 226 -0.78 1.85 -14.58
N SER A 227 -0.36 2.09 -15.82
CA SER A 227 -1.20 1.75 -16.96
C SER A 227 -1.33 0.24 -17.16
N ASP A 228 -0.25 -0.53 -16.96
CA ASP A 228 -0.36 -1.99 -16.94
C ASP A 228 -1.33 -2.46 -15.84
N LEU A 229 -1.32 -1.80 -14.67
CA LEU A 229 -2.23 -2.11 -13.58
C LEU A 229 -3.69 -1.79 -13.95
N ILE A 230 -3.93 -0.63 -14.56
CA ILE A 230 -5.24 -0.24 -15.07
C ILE A 230 -5.74 -1.23 -16.13
N ASP A 231 -4.88 -1.65 -17.07
CA ASP A 231 -5.23 -2.60 -18.12
C ASP A 231 -5.62 -3.99 -17.56
N ILE A 232 -5.06 -4.39 -16.41
CA ILE A 232 -5.42 -5.65 -15.73
C ILE A 232 -6.71 -5.52 -14.94
N LEU A 233 -6.92 -4.38 -14.29
CA LEU A 233 -8.14 -4.10 -13.55
C LEU A 233 -9.32 -3.99 -14.52
N ASP A 234 -9.24 -3.10 -15.51
CA ASP A 234 -10.33 -2.90 -16.47
C ASP A 234 -9.89 -3.17 -17.93
N PRO A 235 -9.94 -4.45 -18.38
CA PRO A 235 -9.63 -4.82 -19.76
C PRO A 235 -10.58 -4.19 -20.79
N GLU A 236 -11.82 -3.87 -20.41
CA GLU A 236 -12.82 -3.30 -21.32
C GLU A 236 -12.50 -1.83 -21.63
N LEU A 237 -12.06 -1.06 -20.62
CA LEU A 237 -11.65 0.33 -20.78
C LEU A 237 -10.19 0.51 -21.23
N ALA A 238 -9.33 -0.52 -21.11
CA ALA A 238 -7.93 -0.50 -21.51
C ALA A 238 -7.70 0.07 -22.93
N HIS A 239 -8.64 -0.18 -23.86
CA HIS A 239 -8.56 0.29 -25.25
C HIS A 239 -8.53 1.82 -25.38
N ASN A 240 -9.12 2.57 -24.45
CA ASN A 240 -9.20 4.03 -24.50
C ASN A 240 -7.98 4.74 -23.90
N TYR A 241 -7.32 4.14 -22.91
CA TYR A 241 -6.15 4.74 -22.23
C TYR A 241 -4.85 4.58 -23.01
N THR A 242 -4.82 3.72 -24.02
CA THR A 242 -3.66 3.50 -24.91
C THR A 242 -3.09 4.78 -25.53
N LYS A 243 -3.87 5.86 -25.65
CA LYS A 243 -3.45 7.14 -26.24
C LYS A 243 -2.61 8.04 -25.32
N VAL A 244 -2.62 7.83 -24.00
CA VAL A 244 -1.86 8.68 -23.04
C VAL A 244 -0.45 8.15 -22.80
N HIS A 245 -0.10 7.01 -23.42
CA HIS A 245 1.24 6.47 -23.36
C HIS A 245 2.21 7.26 -24.21
N TYR A 246 3.38 7.52 -23.64
CA TYR A 246 4.54 7.88 -24.43
C TYR A 246 5.01 6.68 -25.24
N ASP A 247 5.12 6.89 -26.54
CA ASP A 247 5.41 5.85 -27.53
C ASP A 247 6.90 5.40 -27.50
N GLY A 248 7.71 6.01 -26.61
CA GLY A 248 9.12 5.68 -26.45
C GLY A 248 9.36 4.52 -25.48
N LYS A 249 10.04 3.47 -25.96
CA LYS A 249 10.59 2.43 -25.07
C LYS A 249 11.61 3.03 -24.12
N LEU A 250 11.33 2.97 -22.82
CA LEU A 250 12.25 3.42 -21.79
C LEU A 250 13.24 2.31 -21.43
N LYS A 251 14.52 2.66 -21.33
CA LYS A 251 15.55 1.74 -20.81
C LYS A 251 15.20 1.38 -19.36
N ASN A 252 15.34 0.10 -19.01
CA ASN A 252 15.06 -0.46 -17.67
C ASN A 252 13.59 -0.39 -17.22
N CYS A 253 12.65 -0.05 -18.10
CA CYS A 253 11.23 -0.11 -17.78
C CYS A 253 10.71 -1.55 -17.93
N MET A 254 10.17 -2.10 -16.85
CA MET A 254 9.64 -3.48 -16.78
C MET A 254 8.15 -3.58 -17.11
N CYS A 255 7.56 -2.57 -17.77
CA CYS A 255 6.17 -2.65 -18.21
C CYS A 255 6.02 -3.58 -19.41
N ARG A 256 4.81 -4.11 -19.61
CA ARG A 256 4.45 -5.05 -20.69
C ARG A 256 4.81 -4.53 -22.08
N ARG A 257 4.76 -3.20 -22.29
CA ARG A 257 5.08 -2.56 -23.58
C ARG A 257 6.57 -2.34 -23.81
N CYS A 258 7.33 -2.02 -22.76
CA CYS A 258 8.77 -1.76 -22.88
C CYS A 258 9.58 -3.07 -22.95
N ALA A 259 9.13 -4.12 -22.26
CA ALA A 259 9.77 -5.43 -22.25
C ALA A 259 8.77 -6.56 -22.59
N PRO A 260 8.26 -6.61 -23.83
CA PRO A 260 7.35 -7.66 -24.28
C PRO A 260 8.10 -8.99 -24.37
N GLY A 261 8.09 -9.78 -23.29
CA GLY A 261 8.81 -11.05 -23.22
C GLY A 261 9.32 -11.43 -21.83
N LEU A 262 9.42 -10.48 -20.90
CA LEU A 262 9.54 -10.79 -19.47
C LEU A 262 8.21 -11.41 -19.03
N ARG A 263 8.11 -12.75 -19.07
CA ARG A 263 6.95 -13.44 -18.50
C ARG A 263 7.02 -13.29 -16.99
N ASP A 264 5.86 -13.17 -16.34
CA ASP A 264 5.70 -13.00 -14.87
C ASP A 264 6.23 -14.19 -14.03
N GLY A 265 7.06 -15.07 -14.60
CA GLY A 265 7.77 -16.17 -13.95
C GLY A 265 9.27 -16.26 -14.24
N ASP A 266 9.83 -15.38 -15.09
CA ASP A 266 11.28 -15.35 -15.37
C ASP A 266 12.04 -14.42 -14.40
N ASP A 267 11.31 -13.74 -13.50
CA ASP A 267 11.86 -12.98 -12.38
C ASP A 267 12.28 -13.95 -11.26
N GLU A 268 13.40 -14.65 -11.46
CA GLU A 268 14.23 -15.16 -10.35
C GLU A 268 14.80 -13.98 -9.51
N PHE A 269 14.65 -12.74 -10.03
CA PHE A 269 14.92 -11.48 -9.35
C PHE A 269 13.66 -10.95 -8.63
N ILE A 270 13.60 -11.24 -7.32
CA ILE A 270 12.80 -10.54 -6.30
C ILE A 270 11.28 -10.83 -6.30
N VAL A 271 10.94 -12.07 -5.94
CA VAL A 271 9.93 -12.31 -4.88
C VAL A 271 10.60 -13.07 -3.73
N GLU A 272 11.83 -12.67 -3.36
CA GLU A 272 12.28 -12.94 -2.00
C GLU A 272 11.46 -11.97 -1.13
N LEU A 273 10.51 -12.55 -0.40
CA LEU A 273 9.51 -11.91 0.45
C LEU A 273 10.16 -11.12 1.60
N GLU A 274 10.89 -10.05 1.29
CA GLU A 274 11.38 -9.08 2.28
C GLU A 274 10.21 -8.43 3.04
N TRP A 275 9.03 -8.37 2.41
CA TRP A 275 7.75 -7.96 3.00
C TRP A 275 7.33 -8.81 4.22
N VAL A 276 7.68 -10.11 4.24
CA VAL A 276 7.39 -11.02 5.37
C VAL A 276 8.43 -10.87 6.47
N LYS A 277 9.68 -10.57 6.11
CA LYS A 277 10.79 -10.37 7.05
C LYS A 277 10.65 -9.06 7.84
N ASP A 278 10.11 -8.01 7.21
CA ASP A 278 9.88 -6.72 7.88
C ASP A 278 8.60 -6.70 8.74
N SER A 279 7.50 -7.30 8.29
CA SER A 279 6.27 -7.37 9.09
C SER A 279 6.44 -8.24 10.36
N SER A 280 7.23 -9.32 10.28
CA SER A 280 7.55 -10.13 11.47
C SER A 280 8.51 -9.42 12.43
N LYS A 281 9.41 -8.56 11.93
CA LYS A 281 10.30 -7.75 12.79
C LYS A 281 9.54 -6.64 13.50
N MET A 282 8.63 -5.97 12.79
CA MET A 282 7.85 -4.86 13.35
C MET A 282 6.86 -5.35 14.42
N THR A 283 6.24 -6.53 14.24
CA THR A 283 5.41 -7.16 15.29
C THR A 283 6.22 -7.63 16.50
N HIS A 284 7.47 -8.07 16.31
CA HIS A 284 8.35 -8.46 17.41
C HIS A 284 8.88 -7.27 18.21
N GLU A 285 9.17 -6.14 17.57
CA GLU A 285 9.59 -4.90 18.24
C GLU A 285 8.43 -4.24 18.99
N VAL A 286 7.23 -4.20 18.40
CA VAL A 286 6.03 -3.66 19.07
C VAL A 286 5.63 -4.53 20.28
N LEU A 287 5.71 -5.87 20.19
CA LEU A 287 5.47 -6.75 21.34
C LEU A 287 6.57 -6.65 22.43
N MET A 288 7.82 -6.36 22.06
CA MET A 288 8.90 -6.08 23.01
C MET A 288 8.74 -4.71 23.71
N GLN A 289 8.16 -3.73 23.01
CA GLN A 289 7.90 -2.40 23.54
C GLN A 289 6.66 -2.36 24.44
N GLU A 290 5.62 -3.16 24.15
CA GLU A 290 4.47 -3.32 25.05
C GLU A 290 4.80 -4.14 26.31
N SER A 291 5.67 -5.16 26.21
CA SER A 291 6.09 -5.95 27.37
C SER A 291 7.03 -5.19 28.32
N SER A 292 7.83 -4.26 27.81
CA SER A 292 8.66 -3.36 28.64
C SER A 292 7.84 -2.27 29.34
N LEU A 293 6.74 -1.81 28.75
CA LEU A 293 5.79 -0.89 29.40
C LEU A 293 4.94 -1.58 30.47
N LEU A 294 4.61 -2.86 30.32
CA LEU A 294 3.89 -3.64 31.33
C LEU A 294 4.76 -4.07 32.52
N PHE A 295 6.09 -4.13 32.37
CA PHE A 295 7.00 -4.51 33.48
C PHE A 295 7.56 -3.34 34.30
N SER A 296 7.40 -2.08 33.85
CA SER A 296 7.90 -0.90 34.57
C SER A 296 6.87 -0.28 35.55
N GLY A 297 5.69 -0.87 35.65
CA GLY A 297 4.54 -0.33 36.37
C GLY A 297 4.26 -0.89 37.76
N THR A 298 5.27 -1.18 38.59
CA THR A 298 5.04 -1.46 40.02
C THR A 298 6.31 -1.25 40.85
N VAL A 299 6.54 -0.03 41.36
CA VAL A 299 6.97 0.26 42.76
C VAL A 299 6.78 1.76 43.02
N THR A 300 5.69 2.14 43.70
CA THR A 300 5.65 3.36 44.53
C THR A 300 4.93 3.03 45.85
N LYS A 301 5.70 2.54 46.83
CA LYS A 301 5.42 2.76 48.26
C LYS A 301 6.15 4.06 48.59
N GLY A 302 5.50 5.15 48.96
CA GLY A 302 4.59 5.30 50.10
C GLY A 302 5.32 6.21 51.09
N SER A 303 5.24 7.53 50.89
CA SER A 303 5.82 8.51 51.81
C SER A 303 4.73 9.15 52.66
N GLU A 304 4.98 9.05 53.95
CA GLU A 304 4.18 9.47 55.09
C GLU A 304 3.85 10.96 55.08
N SER A 305 2.58 11.27 55.36
CA SER A 305 2.06 12.61 55.61
C SER A 305 2.34 13.03 57.05
N ASP A 306 2.95 14.20 57.23
CA ASP A 306 3.02 14.90 58.52
C ASP A 306 2.36 16.29 58.39
N PRO A 307 1.32 16.62 59.19
CA PRO A 307 0.66 17.92 59.17
C PRO A 307 1.08 18.73 60.40
N ASP A 308 1.76 19.88 60.22
CA ASP A 308 1.50 21.08 61.02
C ASP A 308 2.41 22.27 60.70
N LYS A 309 1.87 23.46 60.97
CA LYS A 309 2.44 24.83 60.93
C LYS A 309 2.31 25.50 59.56
N GLY A 310 1.71 26.67 59.43
CA GLY A 310 1.21 27.63 60.41
C GLY A 310 0.86 28.91 59.64
N LEU A 311 -0.14 29.64 60.14
CA LEU A 311 -0.58 30.94 59.65
C LEU A 311 0.59 31.88 59.31
N GLN A 312 0.49 32.59 58.19
CA GLN A 312 0.67 34.05 58.19
C GLN A 312 0.00 34.70 56.98
N SER A 313 -0.93 35.61 57.28
CA SER A 313 -1.48 36.61 56.37
C SER A 313 -0.43 37.64 56.00
N THR A 314 -0.40 38.07 54.74
CA THR A 314 -0.19 39.48 54.38
C THR A 314 -0.79 39.74 53.00
N ASP A 315 -1.92 40.44 53.04
CA ASP A 315 -2.34 41.57 52.23
C ASP A 315 -1.35 42.18 51.21
N VAL A 316 -1.98 42.67 50.11
CA VAL A 316 -1.67 43.88 49.32
C VAL A 316 -0.48 43.78 48.34
N ASN A 317 -0.72 43.85 47.02
CA ASN A 317 -0.95 45.13 46.35
C ASN A 317 -1.32 45.00 44.86
N VAL A 318 -2.10 45.99 44.43
CA VAL A 318 -2.53 46.34 43.08
C VAL A 318 -1.36 46.96 42.31
N ASN A 319 -1.22 46.68 41.01
CA ASN A 319 -1.10 47.71 39.97
C ASN A 319 -1.11 47.15 38.54
N ILE A 320 -2.11 47.64 37.80
CA ILE A 320 -2.13 48.17 36.42
C ILE A 320 -1.18 47.52 35.40
#